data_AF-A0A3B4ZG42-F1
#
_entry.id   AF-A0A3B4ZG42-F1
#
_cell.length_a   1.000
_cell.length_b   1.000
_cell.length_c   1.000
_cell.angle_alpha   90.00
_cell.angle_beta   90.00
_cell.angle_gamma   90.00
#
_symmetry.space_group_name_H-M   'P 1'
#
loop_
_entity.id
_entity.type
_entity.pdbx_description
1 polymer ?
#
loop_
_entity_poly.entity_id
_entity_poly.type
_entity_poly.pdbx_seq_one_letter_code
_entity_poly.pdbx_strand_id
1 'polypeptide(L)'
;MTSTRMAKTQPMINSREIKDGLKLPVSTVTIRRCLCEANLSARSPRKVPLLKKDMLNRIQFTKEHIDWPKEKWRNILWTDENYSIYLF
;
A
#
# COMPACT_ATOMS: atom_id res chain seq x y z
N MET A 1 18.76 18.83 -0.34
CA MET A 1 17.82 18.09 -1.22
C MET A 1 18.16 16.60 -1.39
N THR A 2 18.91 15.97 -0.47
CA THR A 2 19.31 14.56 -0.58
C THR A 2 18.38 13.60 0.17
N SER A 3 17.90 13.97 1.36
CA SER A 3 16.94 13.17 2.15
C SER A 3 15.61 12.94 1.43
N THR A 4 15.07 13.96 0.77
CA THR A 4 13.82 13.89 0.01
C THR A 4 13.96 13.01 -1.23
N ARG A 5 15.13 13.02 -1.88
CA ARG A 5 15.42 12.13 -3.01
C ARG A 5 15.46 10.67 -2.57
N MET A 6 16.14 10.37 -1.46
CA MET A 6 16.21 9.00 -0.91
C MET A 6 14.83 8.45 -0.56
N ALA A 7 14.00 9.25 0.11
CA ALA A 7 12.63 8.87 0.45
C ALA A 7 11.74 8.64 -0.78
N LYS A 8 11.95 9.38 -1.87
CA LYS A 8 11.22 9.16 -3.14
C LYS A 8 11.66 7.90 -3.87
N THR A 9 12.97 7.60 -3.88
CA THR A 9 13.49 6.38 -4.53
C THR A 9 13.12 5.11 -3.78
N GLN A 10 13.02 5.18 -2.44
CA GLN A 10 12.69 4.06 -1.57
C GLN A 10 11.59 4.48 -0.60
N PRO A 11 10.30 4.32 -0.95
CA PRO A 11 9.19 4.84 -0.14
C PRO A 11 9.02 4.14 1.22
N MET A 12 9.70 3.02 1.44
CA MET A 12 9.66 2.25 2.70
C MET A 12 10.81 2.62 3.65
N ILE A 13 11.74 3.49 3.24
CA ILE A 13 12.93 3.84 4.04
C ILE A 13 12.54 4.67 5.26
N ASN A 14 13.12 4.35 6.42
CA ASN A 14 12.84 5.06 7.66
C ASN A 14 13.81 6.23 7.92
N SER A 15 13.44 7.15 8.82
CA SER A 15 14.26 8.35 9.11
C SER A 15 15.66 8.06 9.68
N ARG A 16 15.87 6.89 10.30
CA ARG A 16 17.19 6.47 10.82
C ARG A 16 18.06 5.96 9.69
N GLU A 17 17.51 5.13 8.81
CA GLU A 17 18.21 4.66 7.60
C GLU A 17 18.60 5.82 6.67
N ILE A 18 17.73 6.83 6.52
CA ILE A 18 18.08 8.05 5.78
C ILE A 18 19.26 8.78 6.46
N LYS A 19 19.28 8.85 7.80
CA LYS A 19 20.39 9.47 8.55
C LYS A 19 21.70 8.74 8.29
N ASP A 20 21.68 7.41 8.41
CA ASP A 20 22.86 6.57 8.26
C ASP A 20 23.40 6.60 6.82
N GLY A 21 22.51 6.65 5.83
CA GLY A 21 22.89 6.76 4.42
C GLY A 21 23.44 8.13 4.02
N LEU A 22 23.07 9.21 4.72
CA LEU A 22 23.61 10.55 4.46
C LEU A 22 25.01 10.74 5.03
N LYS A 23 25.41 9.99 6.08
CA LYS A 23 26.70 10.15 6.80
C LYS A 23 26.99 11.60 7.25
N LEU A 24 25.95 12.38 7.50
CA LEU A 24 26.04 13.77 7.97
C LEU A 24 25.68 13.85 9.46
N PRO A 25 26.21 14.83 10.23
CA PRO A 25 25.86 15.05 11.63
C PRO A 25 24.48 15.70 11.76
N VAL A 26 23.45 15.06 11.22
CA VAL A 26 22.08 15.56 11.19
C VAL A 26 21.21 14.73 12.14
N SER A 27 20.37 15.40 12.91
CA SER A 27 19.42 14.72 13.79
C SER A 27 18.29 14.07 12.98
N THR A 28 17.71 12.97 13.49
CA THR A 28 16.52 12.38 12.88
C THR A 28 15.32 13.33 12.87
N VAL A 29 15.27 14.30 13.79
CA VAL A 29 14.23 15.32 13.86
C VAL A 29 14.33 16.26 12.66
N THR A 30 15.53 16.72 12.33
CA THR A 30 15.79 17.56 11.16
C THR A 30 15.39 16.85 9.87
N ILE A 31 15.71 15.56 9.74
CA ILE A 31 15.30 14.75 8.58
C ILE A 31 13.77 14.69 8.48
N ARG A 32 13.07 14.40 9.58
CA ARG A 32 11.61 14.37 9.58
C ARG A 32 10.98 15.72 9.22
N ARG A 33 11.53 16.84 9.73
CA ARG A 33 11.07 18.19 9.38
C ARG A 33 11.21 18.46 7.88
N CYS A 34 12.38 18.21 7.30
CA CYS A 34 12.61 18.37 5.87
C CYS A 34 11.69 17.47 5.01
N LEU A 35 11.39 16.25 5.46
CA LEU A 35 10.44 15.37 4.78
C LEU A 35 9.01 15.93 4.83
N CYS A 36 8.58 16.43 6.00
CA CYS A 36 7.26 17.07 6.15
C CYS A 36 7.13 18.34 5.29
N GLU A 37 8.16 19.20 5.27
CA GLU A 37 8.21 20.39 4.39
C GLU A 37 8.09 20.02 2.90
N ALA A 38 8.59 18.84 2.53
CA ALA A 38 8.47 18.29 1.18
C ALA A 38 7.19 17.47 0.95
N ASN A 39 6.20 17.53 1.85
CA ASN A 39 4.95 16.75 1.82
C ASN A 39 5.13 15.21 1.85
N LEU A 40 6.27 14.72 2.37
CA LEU A 40 6.57 13.30 2.55
C LEU A 40 6.32 12.90 4.01
N SER A 41 5.05 12.67 4.33
CA SER A 41 4.65 12.23 5.67
C SER A 41 4.77 10.71 5.86
N ALA A 42 5.03 10.28 7.09
CA ALA A 42 5.11 8.87 7.42
C ALA A 42 3.77 8.14 7.15
N ARG A 43 3.87 6.87 6.72
CA ARG A 43 2.74 5.98 6.45
C ARG A 43 3.04 4.58 6.97
N SER A 44 1.99 3.87 7.38
CA SER A 44 2.09 2.46 7.75
C SER A 44 1.77 1.57 6.54
N PRO A 45 2.57 0.51 6.27
CA PRO A 45 2.23 -0.46 5.23
C PRO A 45 0.89 -1.13 5.53
N ARG A 46 0.02 -1.27 4.51
CA ARG A 46 -1.26 -1.97 4.66
C ARG A 46 -1.02 -3.49 4.60
N LYS A 47 -1.54 -4.23 5.60
CA LYS A 47 -1.56 -5.71 5.61
C LYS A 47 -2.63 -6.24 4.64
N VAL A 48 -2.31 -6.32 3.36
CA VAL A 48 -3.19 -6.91 2.34
C VAL A 48 -2.55 -8.14 1.71
N PRO A 49 -3.34 -9.16 1.33
CA PRO A 49 -2.85 -10.25 0.50
C PRO A 49 -2.15 -9.69 -0.75
N LEU A 50 -1.01 -10.27 -1.11
CA LEU A 50 -0.27 -9.86 -2.29
C LEU A 50 -1.05 -10.26 -3.54
N LEU A 51 -1.76 -9.29 -4.14
CA LEU A 51 -2.61 -9.46 -5.33
C LEU A 51 -1.84 -9.83 -6.62
N LYS A 52 -0.52 -10.01 -6.56
CA LYS A 52 0.33 -10.16 -7.75
C LYS A 52 -0.01 -11.39 -8.61
N LYS A 53 -0.47 -12.49 -8.01
CA LYS A 53 -0.75 -13.74 -8.74
C LYS A 53 -2.05 -13.66 -9.54
N ASP A 54 -3.10 -13.07 -8.97
CA ASP A 54 -4.45 -13.11 -9.56
C ASP A 54 -4.90 -11.77 -10.16
N MET A 55 -4.01 -10.78 -10.24
CA MET A 55 -4.34 -9.44 -10.73
C MET A 55 -4.96 -9.48 -12.13
N LEU A 56 -4.36 -10.23 -13.06
CA LEU A 56 -4.83 -10.29 -14.44
C LEU A 56 -6.22 -10.92 -14.53
N ASN A 57 -6.46 -12.02 -13.81
CA ASN A 57 -7.75 -12.69 -13.77
C ASN A 57 -8.83 -11.78 -13.19
N ARG A 58 -8.51 -11.01 -12.13
CA ARG A 58 -9.44 -10.02 -11.55
C ARG A 58 -9.75 -8.89 -12.53
N ILE A 59 -8.74 -8.36 -13.23
CA ILE A 59 -8.93 -7.31 -14.25
C ILE A 59 -9.81 -7.83 -15.38
N GLN A 60 -9.54 -9.04 -15.87
CA GLN A 60 -10.31 -9.66 -16.94
C GLN A 60 -11.78 -9.89 -16.51
N PHE A 61 -11.99 -10.47 -15.32
CA PHE A 61 -13.32 -10.64 -14.76
C PHE A 61 -14.07 -9.31 -14.64
N THR A 62 -13.40 -8.26 -14.15
CA THR A 62 -14.03 -6.93 -14.02
C THR A 62 -14.43 -6.38 -15.39
N LYS A 63 -13.56 -6.48 -16.40
CA LYS A 63 -13.87 -6.01 -17.76
C LYS A 63 -15.04 -6.75 -18.39
N GLU A 64 -15.14 -8.06 -18.19
CA GLU A 64 -16.22 -8.89 -18.74
C GLU A 64 -17.58 -8.64 -18.07
N HIS A 65 -17.55 -8.20 -16.81
CA HIS A 65 -18.75 -8.13 -15.96
C HIS A 65 -19.14 -6.69 -15.58
N ILE A 66 -18.41 -5.67 -16.02
CA ILE A 66 -18.68 -4.26 -15.68
C ILE A 66 -20.07 -3.79 -16.13
N ASP A 67 -20.51 -4.27 -17.30
CA ASP A 67 -21.80 -3.89 -17.89
C ASP A 67 -22.95 -4.84 -17.48
N TRP A 68 -22.71 -5.76 -16.53
CA TRP A 68 -23.76 -6.69 -16.13
C TRP A 68 -24.89 -5.98 -15.38
N PRO A 69 -26.15 -6.23 -15.77
CA PRO A 69 -27.30 -5.64 -15.10
C PRO A 69 -27.48 -6.25 -13.69
N LYS A 70 -28.09 -5.48 -12.78
CA LYS A 70 -28.23 -5.86 -11.36
C LYS A 70 -29.02 -7.15 -11.17
N GLU A 71 -29.97 -7.41 -12.06
CA GLU A 71 -30.79 -8.62 -12.08
C GLU A 71 -29.92 -9.86 -12.29
N LYS A 72 -28.89 -9.76 -13.13
CA LYS A 72 -27.93 -10.84 -13.36
C LYS A 72 -27.09 -11.11 -12.11
N TRP A 73 -26.64 -10.05 -11.43
CA TRP A 73 -25.92 -10.18 -10.15
C TRP A 73 -26.74 -10.83 -9.05
N ARG A 74 -28.05 -10.55 -8.99
CA ARG A 74 -28.97 -11.12 -7.99
C ARG A 74 -29.19 -12.62 -8.15
N ASN A 75 -29.04 -13.15 -9.37
CA ASN A 75 -29.25 -14.56 -9.67
C ASN A 75 -27.99 -15.41 -9.44
N ILE A 76 -26.85 -14.78 -9.13
CA ILE A 76 -25.59 -15.49 -8.86
C ILE A 76 -25.56 -15.86 -7.37
N LEU A 77 -25.49 -17.16 -7.10
CA LEU A 77 -25.25 -17.66 -5.76
C LEU A 77 -23.75 -17.58 -5.46
N TRP A 78 -23.38 -16.72 -4.52
CA TRP A 78 -22.02 -16.64 -4.01
C TRP A 78 -21.86 -17.65 -2.87
N THR A 79 -20.96 -18.60 -3.04
CA THR A 79 -20.52 -19.49 -1.96
C THR A 79 -19.19 -18.97 -1.46
N ASP A 80 -19.18 -18.47 -0.23
CA ASP A 80 -17.96 -18.00 0.44
C ASP A 80 -17.66 -19.01 1.54
N GLU A 81 -16.70 -19.92 1.29
CA GLU A 81 -16.17 -20.82 2.32
C GLU A 81 -15.24 -20.04 3.25
N ASN A 82 -15.81 -19.14 4.05
CA ASN A 82 -15.11 -18.59 5.18
C ASN A 82 -15.17 -19.61 6.32
N TYR A 83 -14.05 -20.27 6.60
CA TYR A 83 -13.86 -20.95 7.88
C TYR A 83 -14.20 -19.96 8.99
N SER A 84 -15.26 -20.26 9.73
CA SER A 84 -15.67 -19.51 10.91
C SER A 84 -14.50 -19.33 11.86
N ILE A 85 -14.03 -18.11 12.04
CA ILE A 85 -13.42 -17.73 13.31
C ILE A 85 -14.54 -17.21 14.22
N TYR A 86 -15.27 -18.15 14.80
CA TYR A 86 -15.82 -17.94 16.13
C TYR A 86 -14.64 -17.70 17.06
N LEU A 87 -14.42 -16.44 17.45
CA LEU A 87 -13.67 -16.11 18.65
C LEU A 87 -14.54 -15.13 19.44
N PHE A 88 -15.00 -15.61 20.59
CA PHE A 88 -15.53 -14.83 21.70
C PHE A 88 -14.55 -13.73 22.13
#